data_AF-A0A1M6DIE7-F1
#
_entry.id   AF-A0A1M6DIE7-F1
#
_cell.length_a   1.000
_cell.length_b   1.000
_cell.length_c   1.000
_cell.angle_alpha   90.00
_cell.angle_beta   90.00
_cell.angle_gamma   90.00
#
_symmetry.space_group_name_H-M   'P 1'
#
loop_
_entity.id
_entity.type
_entity.pdbx_description
1 polymer ?
#
loop_
_entity_poly.entity_id
_entity_poly.type
_entity_poly.pdbx_seq_one_letter_code
_entity_poly.pdbx_strand_id
1 'polypeptide(L)' 'MSIHKLNDSKDKKGTFIVEIQHQENGSWQGKVTWAEGGRKEVFRSTLELIKMMDSAVNDKEEVGAASSVS' A
#
# COMPACT_ATOMS: atom_id res chain seq x y z
N MET A 1 -7.49 -0.52 -32.08
CA MET A 1 -7.01 -1.49 -31.06
C MET A 1 -7.82 -1.32 -29.79
N SER A 2 -8.60 -2.33 -29.42
CA SER A 2 -9.48 -2.30 -28.25
C SER A 2 -8.69 -2.61 -26.98
N ILE A 3 -8.43 -1.59 -26.18
CA ILE A 3 -7.92 -1.75 -24.81
C ILE A 3 -9.08 -2.23 -23.95
N HIS A 4 -9.02 -3.50 -23.55
CA HIS A 4 -9.99 -4.14 -22.69
C HIS A 4 -9.97 -3.46 -21.32
N LYS A 5 -11.04 -2.72 -21.01
CA LYS A 5 -11.26 -2.08 -19.71
C LYS A 5 -11.43 -3.19 -18.67
N LEU A 6 -10.38 -3.45 -17.90
CA LEU A 6 -10.38 -4.46 -16.84
C LEU A 6 -11.35 -4.05 -15.74
N ASN A 7 -12.33 -4.93 -15.51
CA ASN A 7 -13.32 -4.98 -14.44
C ASN A 7 -13.11 -4.03 -13.25
N ASP A 8 -14.06 -3.08 -13.13
CA ASP A 8 -14.46 -2.40 -11.89
C ASP A 8 -15.09 -3.42 -10.93
N SER A 9 -14.30 -4.35 -10.42
CA SER A 9 -14.69 -5.19 -9.29
C SER A 9 -14.33 -4.40 -8.02
N LYS A 10 -15.35 -3.73 -7.49
CA LYS A 10 -15.36 -2.85 -6.33
C LYS A 10 -15.33 -3.67 -5.04
N ASP A 11 -14.38 -4.61 -4.96
CA ASP A 11 -14.24 -5.56 -3.87
C ASP A 11 -12.82 -5.41 -3.32
N LYS A 12 -12.67 -4.50 -2.35
CA LYS A 12 -11.50 -4.38 -1.45
C LYS A 12 -10.12 -4.38 -2.13
N LYS A 13 -9.94 -3.77 -3.30
CA LYS A 13 -8.64 -3.72 -3.99
C LYS A 13 -7.69 -2.72 -3.33
N GLY A 14 -6.72 -3.22 -2.56
CA GLY A 14 -5.57 -2.45 -2.10
C GLY A 14 -4.71 -2.00 -3.29
N THR A 15 -4.96 -0.78 -3.78
CA THR A 15 -4.23 -0.22 -4.92
C THR A 15 -3.02 0.55 -4.41
N PHE A 16 -1.82 0.11 -4.80
CA PHE A 16 -0.55 0.71 -4.40
C PHE A 16 0.20 1.25 -5.61
N ILE A 17 0.68 2.47 -5.52
CA ILE A 17 1.54 3.11 -6.52
C ILE A 17 2.96 3.10 -5.95
N VAL A 18 3.87 2.38 -6.62
CA VAL A 18 5.27 2.24 -6.19
C VAL A 18 6.16 3.05 -7.13
N GLU A 19 6.87 4.03 -6.58
CA GLU A 19 7.85 4.86 -7.26
C GLU A 19 9.25 4.41 -6.84
N ILE A 20 9.99 3.75 -7.74
CA ILE A 20 11.36 3.33 -7.51
C ILE A 20 12.28 4.51 -7.84
N GLN A 21 12.99 5.04 -6.83
CA GLN A 21 13.91 6.17 -7.01
C GLN A 21 15.36 5.69 -7.19
N HIS A 22 15.76 4.65 -6.45
CA HIS A 22 17.12 4.13 -6.46
C HIS A 22 17.11 2.60 -6.37
N GLN A 23 18.17 1.98 -6.90
CA GLN A 23 18.47 0.57 -6.69
C GLN A 23 19.94 0.45 -6.26
N GLU A 24 20.16 0.11 -5.00
CA GLU A 24 21.49 -0.17 -4.45
C GLU A 24 21.57 -1.58 -3.87
N ASN A 25 22.70 -2.25 -4.08
CA ASN A 25 22.98 -3.61 -3.56
C ASN A 25 21.89 -4.65 -3.87
N GLY A 26 21.21 -4.50 -5.01
CA GLY A 26 20.14 -5.41 -5.44
C GLY A 26 18.80 -5.22 -4.71
N SER A 27 18.66 -4.15 -3.92
CA SER A 27 17.41 -3.79 -3.25
C SER A 27 16.82 -2.54 -3.89
N TRP A 28 15.49 -2.48 -4.00
CA TRP A 28 14.78 -1.30 -4.48
C TRP A 28 14.53 -0.33 -3.33
N GLN A 29 14.78 0.96 -3.57
CA GLN A 29 14.47 2.05 -2.65
C GLN A 29 13.57 3.07 -3.35
N GLY A 30 12.55 3.55 -2.64
CA GLY A 30 11.51 4.32 -3.28
C GLY A 30 10.40 4.74 -2.34
N LYS A 31 9.28 5.11 -2.92
CA LYS A 31 8.07 5.52 -2.20
C LYS A 31 6.90 4.65 -2.65
N VAL A 32 6.05 4.27 -1.72
CA VAL A 32 4.77 3.61 -1.98
C VAL A 32 3.65 4.52 -1.55
N THR A 33 2.64 4.66 -2.39
CA THR A 33 1.41 5.42 -2.12
C THR A 33 0.23 4.48 -2.16
N TRP A 34 -0.51 4.40 -1.06
CA TRP A 34 -1.78 3.68 -1.01
C TRP A 34 -2.90 4.58 -1.55
N ALA A 35 -3.50 4.18 -2.67
CA ALA A 35 -4.48 4.99 -3.38
C ALA A 35 -5.84 5.08 -2.66
N GLU A 36 -6.23 4.06 -1.87
CA GLU A 36 -7.47 4.12 -1.09
C GLU A 36 -7.32 4.93 0.20
N GLY A 37 -6.19 4.81 0.90
CA GLY A 37 -5.96 5.46 2.19
C GLY A 37 -5.22 6.79 2.11
N GLY A 38 -4.76 7.20 0.93
CA GLY A 38 -3.97 8.43 0.72
C GLY A 38 -2.62 8.44 1.45
N ARG A 39 -2.19 7.32 2.04
CA ARG A 39 -0.94 7.20 2.79
C ARG A 39 0.24 7.07 1.84
N LYS A 40 1.29 7.86 2.06
CA LYS A 40 2.54 7.82 1.30
C LYS A 40 3.68 7.48 2.25
N GLU A 41 4.42 6.42 1.95
CA GLU A 41 5.50 5.95 2.78
C GLU A 41 6.74 5.65 1.93
N VAL A 42 7.91 5.77 2.54
CA VAL A 42 9.20 5.56 1.87
C VAL A 42 9.71 4.18 2.25
N PHE A 43 10.02 3.32 1.28
CA PHE A 43 10.66 2.03 1.54
C PHE A 43 12.16 2.12 1.24
N ARG A 44 12.95 1.49 2.11
CA ARG A 44 14.40 1.34 1.95
C ARG A 44 14.81 -0.04 1.47
N SER A 45 13.86 -0.96 1.31
CA SER A 45 14.08 -2.29 0.75
C SER A 45 12.78 -2.96 0.31
N THR A 46 12.89 -3.98 -0.53
CA THR A 46 11.75 -4.79 -1.01
C THR A 46 10.95 -5.42 0.13
N LEU A 47 11.62 -5.90 1.19
CA LEU A 47 10.93 -6.49 2.35
C LEU A 47 10.13 -5.45 3.14
N GLU A 48 10.66 -4.23 3.25
CA GLU A 48 9.99 -3.11 3.90
C GLU A 48 8.75 -2.67 3.12
N LEU A 49 8.83 -2.65 1.78
CA LEU A 49 7.68 -2.43 0.90
C LEU A 49 6.57 -3.46 1.14
N ILE A 50 6.92 -4.75 1.16
CA ILE A 50 5.94 -5.84 1.40
C ILE A 50 5.29 -5.69 2.77
N LYS A 51 6.07 -5.36 3.81
CA LYS A 51 5.55 -5.15 5.17
C LYS A 51 4.56 -3.98 5.22
N MET A 52 4.84 -2.88 4.51
CA MET A 52 3.92 -1.74 4.44
C MET A 52 2.62 -2.09 3.69
N MET A 53 2.71 -2.85 2.60
CA MET A 53 1.53 -3.32 1.88
C MET A 53 0.70 -4.30 2.73
N ASP A 54 1.36 -5.21 3.44
CA ASP A 54 0.72 -6.15 4.38
C ASP A 54 0.01 -5.40 5.51
N SER A 55 0.69 -4.45 6.16
CA SER A 55 0.07 -3.57 7.15
C SER A 55 -1.11 -2.81 6.56
N ALA A 56 -1.01 -2.19 5.39
CA ALA A 56 -2.12 -1.43 4.80
C ALA A 56 -3.33 -2.29 4.41
N VAL A 57 -3.12 -3.57 4.06
CA VAL A 57 -4.20 -4.52 3.76
C VAL A 57 -4.83 -5.06 5.04
N ASN A 58 -4.02 -5.30 6.08
CA ASN A 58 -4.43 -5.89 7.36
C ASN A 58 -4.93 -4.85 8.39
N ASP A 59 -4.63 -3.55 8.21
CA ASP A 59 -5.14 -2.42 9.04
C ASP A 59 -6.68 -2.27 8.97
N LYS A 60 -7.37 -3.10 8.16
CA LYS A 60 -8.83 -3.09 8.03
C LYS A 60 -9.58 -3.63 9.26
N GLU A 61 -8.90 -4.02 10.34
CA GLU A 61 -9.54 -4.57 11.54
C GLU A 61 -9.06 -4.01 12.90
N GLU A 62 -8.68 -2.73 13.05
CA GLU A 62 -8.73 -2.09 14.39
C GLU A 62 -8.68 -0.55 14.40
N VAL A 63 -9.77 0.14 14.09
CA VAL A 63 -10.06 1.43 14.76
C VAL A 63 -11.57 1.56 14.96
N GLY A 64 -12.07 0.84 15.95
CA GLY A 64 -13.48 0.80 16.28
C GLY A 64 -13.76 0.24 17.67
N ALA A 65 -12.95 0.55 18.68
CA ALA A 65 -13.35 0.43 20.08
C ALA A 65 -12.44 1.26 20.99
N ALA A 66 -13.08 1.99 21.92
CA ALA A 66 -12.52 2.62 23.11
C ALA A 66 -11.71 3.93 22.92
N SER A 67 -12.38 4.97 22.43
CA SER A 67 -12.49 6.18 23.25
C SER A 67 -13.67 6.01 24.20
N SER A 68 -13.47 5.51 25.43
CA SER A 68 -14.27 5.83 26.64
C SER A 68 -13.81 4.98 27.84
N VAL A 69 -13.64 5.62 29.00
CA VAL A 69 -13.32 5.09 30.36
C VAL A 69 -11.82 4.77 30.56
N SER A 70 -11.07 5.37 31.50
CA SER A 70 -11.34 6.13 32.74
C SER A 70 -10.39 7.30 32.90
#